data_AF-A0A954JQT7-F1
#
_entry.id   AF-A0A954JQT7-F1
#
_cell.length_a   1.000
_cell.length_b   1.000
_cell.length_c   1.000
_cell.angle_alpha   90.00
_cell.angle_beta   90.00
_cell.angle_gamma   90.00
#
_symmetry.space_group_name_H-M   'P 1'
#
loop_
_entity.id
_entity.type
_entity.pdbx_description
1 polymer ?
#
loop_
_entity_poly.entity_id
_entity_poly.type
_entity_poly.pdbx_seq_one_letter_code
_entity_poly.pdbx_strand_id
1 'polypeptide(L)'
;NSDPADGANPAIGVNAGNERFIELANLVFMQFNRQDDGSLKPLPAGCIDTGMGFERVLSVLQGKNSNYDTDLFGPIFDRLTEITGVRYGEDTKKDIAFRVCADHVRAVTSALSDGALPSNEGRGYVLRRLIRRASRYGLQSLGLEEPFLFRLIEPVVGILGDAFPEMAARRDHVELIMRSEEESFRRTLQRGIVQFDRLAANHQSQLESAKLNLKGGIVTSNQLDGESAYELYATYGFPQDLVELMASERGLRLDGAGWEKAKKAHSEVSKSEGRFKQLLSAEQVSELPATESTYSSEGAESLCLKTRLIATFPDDGKGERWVLQRSPFYAEGGGQVGDTGVLLDGAGHEVFTVSDTKRIGDIVVHLGQAKVSTAVGAELVAQVDGERRARTKANHTATHLLHKALREVLGDHVTQQGSHVGPERLRFDFSQPKGMTPEQIQEVEAKVNAEILKNHPVNT
;
A
#
# COMPACT_ATOMS: atom_id res chain seq x y z
N ASN A 1 0.46 46.30 -25.43
CA ASN A 1 1.10 46.01 -26.74
C ASN A 1 2.37 45.25 -26.49
N SER A 2 2.34 43.96 -26.76
CA SER A 2 3.46 43.07 -26.53
C SER A 2 3.81 42.40 -27.85
N ASP A 3 5.10 42.29 -28.14
CA ASP A 3 5.60 41.87 -29.45
C ASP A 3 5.29 40.38 -29.64
N PRO A 4 4.65 39.95 -30.74
CA PRO A 4 4.47 38.53 -31.06
C PRO A 4 5.80 37.74 -31.08
N ALA A 5 6.93 38.39 -31.35
CA ALA A 5 8.26 37.77 -31.36
C ALA A 5 8.78 37.39 -29.97
N ASP A 6 8.21 37.95 -28.89
CA ASP A 6 8.63 37.68 -27.51
C ASP A 6 8.55 36.19 -27.15
N GLY A 7 7.65 35.43 -27.80
CA GLY A 7 7.47 34.00 -27.54
C GLY A 7 8.67 33.14 -27.89
N ALA A 8 9.51 33.58 -28.84
CA ALA A 8 10.72 32.88 -29.26
C ALA A 8 11.96 33.26 -28.42
N ASN A 9 11.85 34.26 -27.54
CA ASN A 9 12.99 34.72 -26.75
C ASN A 9 13.26 33.76 -25.57
N PRO A 10 14.43 33.13 -25.45
CA PRO A 10 14.71 32.16 -24.39
C PRO A 10 14.66 32.74 -22.96
N ALA A 11 14.77 34.07 -22.81
CA ALA A 11 14.77 34.74 -21.51
C ALA A 11 13.38 35.14 -21.02
N ILE A 12 12.41 35.32 -21.93
CA ILE A 12 11.06 35.82 -21.60
C ILE A 12 9.92 35.10 -22.34
N GLY A 13 10.24 34.16 -23.22
CA GLY A 13 9.32 33.48 -24.10
C GLY A 13 8.78 32.17 -23.54
N VAL A 14 8.41 31.25 -24.43
CA VAL A 14 7.94 29.90 -24.06
C VAL A 14 9.02 29.18 -23.23
N ASN A 15 8.62 28.56 -22.12
CA ASN A 15 9.50 27.85 -21.15
C ASN A 15 10.45 28.73 -20.32
N ALA A 16 10.39 30.06 -20.43
CA ALA A 16 11.18 30.98 -19.61
C ALA A 16 10.51 31.35 -18.27
N GLY A 17 9.43 30.66 -17.90
CA GLY A 17 8.63 30.99 -16.70
C GLY A 17 7.76 32.24 -16.87
N ASN A 18 7.56 32.73 -18.10
CA ASN A 18 6.65 33.83 -18.39
C ASN A 18 5.21 33.33 -18.56
N GLU A 19 4.31 33.75 -17.67
CA GLU A 19 2.90 33.38 -17.65
C GLU A 19 2.12 33.81 -18.91
N ARG A 20 2.66 34.74 -19.71
CA ARG A 20 2.08 35.11 -21.01
C ARG A 20 2.09 33.97 -22.03
N PHE A 21 3.05 33.04 -21.92
CA PHE A 21 3.24 31.96 -22.88
C PHE A 21 2.90 30.61 -22.25
N ILE A 22 1.86 29.98 -22.78
CA ILE A 22 1.37 28.67 -22.31
C ILE A 22 1.70 27.63 -23.38
N GLU A 23 2.36 26.54 -22.98
CA GLU A 23 2.57 25.38 -23.83
C GLU A 23 1.23 24.65 -24.03
N LEU A 24 0.71 24.62 -25.27
CA LEU A 24 -0.56 23.93 -25.57
C LEU A 24 -0.36 22.47 -25.97
N ALA A 25 0.73 22.17 -26.68
CA ALA A 25 1.03 20.84 -27.19
C ALA A 25 2.54 20.62 -27.35
N ASN A 26 2.93 19.35 -27.35
CA ASN A 26 4.29 18.89 -27.66
C ASN A 26 4.26 17.78 -28.73
N LEU A 27 5.34 17.71 -29.51
CA LEU A 27 5.56 16.70 -30.55
C LEU A 27 6.95 16.12 -30.34
N VAL A 28 7.02 14.94 -29.74
CA VAL A 28 8.27 14.26 -29.38
C VAL A 28 8.57 13.17 -30.40
N PHE A 29 9.67 13.33 -31.12
CA PHE A 29 10.17 12.32 -32.05
C PHE A 29 11.10 11.39 -31.29
N MET A 30 10.56 10.27 -30.78
CA MET A 30 11.34 9.32 -29.99
C MET A 30 12.31 8.55 -30.89
N GLN A 31 13.61 8.75 -30.63
CA GLN A 31 14.69 8.18 -31.45
C GLN A 31 15.67 7.30 -30.66
N PHE A 32 15.74 7.45 -29.32
CA PHE A 32 16.77 6.80 -28.51
C PHE A 32 16.22 6.25 -27.20
N ASN A 33 16.77 5.10 -26.76
CA ASN A 33 16.66 4.58 -25.41
C ASN A 33 17.86 5.02 -24.59
N ARG A 34 17.61 5.75 -23.50
CA ARG A 34 18.64 6.06 -22.51
C ARG A 34 18.96 4.81 -21.68
N GLN A 35 20.21 4.40 -21.70
CA GLN A 35 20.72 3.28 -20.91
C GLN A 35 21.09 3.74 -19.48
N ASP A 36 21.33 2.79 -18.58
CA ASP A 36 21.66 3.06 -17.18
C ASP A 36 22.98 3.85 -17.02
N ASP A 37 23.91 3.70 -17.97
CA ASP A 37 25.17 4.46 -18.03
C ASP A 37 24.99 5.88 -18.63
N GLY A 38 23.76 6.27 -18.97
CA GLY A 38 23.41 7.54 -19.59
C GLY A 38 23.60 7.58 -21.10
N SER A 39 24.15 6.54 -21.74
CA SER A 39 24.30 6.46 -23.19
C SER A 39 22.96 6.39 -23.91
N LEU A 40 22.90 6.92 -25.13
CA LEU A 40 21.70 6.94 -25.97
C LEU A 40 21.83 5.90 -27.07
N LYS A 41 21.04 4.82 -26.98
CA LYS A 41 20.99 3.78 -28.01
C LYS A 41 19.83 4.03 -28.96
N PRO A 42 20.03 4.04 -30.29
CA PRO A 42 18.94 4.20 -31.24
C PRO A 42 17.81 3.18 -31.02
N LEU A 43 16.57 3.63 -31.09
CA LEU A 43 15.40 2.77 -31.03
C LEU A 43 15.32 1.88 -32.29
N PRO A 44 14.96 0.59 -32.16
CA PRO A 44 14.73 -0.27 -33.32
C PRO A 44 13.61 0.24 -34.24
N ALA A 45 12.61 0.91 -33.67
CA ALA A 45 11.55 1.59 -34.37
C ALA A 45 11.29 2.94 -33.69
N GLY A 46 11.43 4.03 -34.45
CA GLY A 46 11.05 5.36 -33.98
C GLY A 46 9.54 5.51 -33.92
N CYS A 47 9.07 6.40 -33.06
CA CYS A 47 7.65 6.78 -32.99
C CYS A 47 7.50 8.27 -32.66
N ILE A 48 6.33 8.80 -32.96
CA ILE A 48 5.97 10.18 -32.64
C ILE A 48 5.02 10.11 -31.45
N ASP A 49 5.44 10.68 -30.33
CA ASP A 49 4.63 10.85 -29.13
C ASP A 49 4.14 12.29 -29.09
N THR A 50 2.83 12.48 -29.14
CA THR A 50 2.20 13.80 -29.20
C THR A 50 1.28 13.97 -28.01
N GLY A 51 1.47 15.05 -27.25
CA GLY A 51 0.60 15.42 -26.15
C GLY A 51 -0.01 16.79 -26.41
N MET A 52 -1.31 16.94 -26.16
CA MET A 52 -2.00 18.23 -26.18
C MET A 52 -2.79 18.36 -24.89
N GLY A 53 -2.58 19.46 -24.15
CA GLY A 53 -3.24 19.68 -22.88
C GLY A 53 -4.69 20.11 -23.07
N PHE A 54 -5.63 19.19 -22.90
CA PHE A 54 -7.07 19.45 -23.08
C PHE A 54 -7.55 20.67 -22.28
N GLU A 55 -7.24 20.75 -20.99
CA GLU A 55 -7.59 21.87 -20.13
C GLU A 55 -7.03 23.21 -20.63
N ARG A 56 -5.81 23.21 -21.17
CA ARG A 56 -5.14 24.42 -21.68
C ARG A 56 -5.74 24.87 -23.00
N VAL A 57 -6.07 23.93 -23.88
CA VAL A 57 -6.77 24.23 -25.13
C VAL A 57 -8.14 24.84 -24.82
N LEU A 58 -8.85 24.26 -23.85
CA LEU A 58 -10.16 24.74 -23.46
C LEU A 58 -10.12 26.15 -22.86
N SER A 59 -9.12 26.46 -22.03
CA SER A 59 -8.95 27.82 -21.51
C SER A 59 -8.78 28.84 -22.63
N VAL A 60 -8.02 28.51 -23.68
CA VAL A 60 -7.88 29.36 -24.87
C VAL A 60 -9.21 29.51 -25.61
N LEU A 61 -9.91 28.40 -25.88
CA LEU A 61 -11.19 28.41 -26.61
C LEU A 61 -12.29 29.20 -25.88
N GLN A 62 -12.28 29.19 -24.55
CA GLN A 62 -13.23 29.91 -23.71
C GLN A 62 -12.78 31.33 -23.34
N GLY A 63 -11.61 31.78 -23.81
CA GLY A 63 -11.07 33.11 -23.49
C GLY A 63 -10.74 33.29 -22.00
N LYS A 64 -10.30 32.22 -21.33
CA LYS A 64 -9.93 32.17 -19.91
C LYS A 64 -8.41 32.20 -19.74
N ASN A 65 -7.95 32.89 -18.69
CA ASN A 65 -6.52 33.00 -18.36
C ASN A 65 -6.02 31.87 -17.45
N SER A 66 -6.93 31.00 -17.00
CA SER A 66 -6.65 29.90 -16.07
C SER A 66 -7.49 28.69 -16.47
N ASN A 67 -6.88 27.50 -16.39
CA ASN A 67 -7.58 26.23 -16.62
C ASN A 67 -8.77 26.06 -15.66
N TYR A 68 -8.66 26.61 -14.46
CA TYR A 68 -9.68 26.50 -13.41
C TYR A 68 -10.91 27.38 -13.66
N ASP A 69 -10.82 28.35 -14.58
CA ASP A 69 -11.93 29.26 -14.85
C ASP A 69 -12.81 28.75 -16.02
N THR A 70 -12.56 27.51 -16.46
CA THR A 70 -13.31 26.81 -17.50
C THR A 70 -14.51 26.06 -16.93
N ASP A 71 -15.41 25.65 -17.81
CA ASP A 71 -16.56 24.79 -17.48
C ASP A 71 -16.17 23.40 -16.92
N LEU A 72 -14.91 22.98 -17.03
CA LEU A 72 -14.40 21.75 -16.38
C LEU A 72 -14.28 21.86 -14.85
N PHE A 73 -14.34 23.07 -14.29
CA PHE A 73 -14.20 23.28 -12.85
C PHE A 73 -15.38 24.05 -12.25
N GLY A 74 -16.09 24.85 -13.06
CA GLY A 74 -17.26 25.62 -12.65
C GLY A 74 -18.25 24.83 -11.77
N PRO A 75 -18.78 23.67 -12.22
CA PRO A 75 -19.73 22.89 -11.43
C PRO A 75 -19.18 22.41 -10.08
N ILE A 76 -17.86 22.13 -9.99
CA ILE A 76 -17.22 21.71 -8.74
C ILE A 76 -17.08 22.91 -7.80
N PHE A 77 -16.74 24.09 -8.33
CA PHE A 77 -16.65 25.33 -7.56
C PHE A 77 -18.02 25.79 -7.07
N ASP A 78 -19.06 25.69 -7.90
CA ASP A 78 -20.43 25.99 -7.49
C ASP A 78 -20.84 25.10 -6.31
N ARG A 79 -20.54 23.79 -6.40
CA ARG A 79 -20.78 22.85 -5.30
C ARG A 79 -20.00 23.18 -4.04
N LEU A 80 -18.74 23.60 -4.16
CA LEU A 80 -17.94 24.08 -3.03
C LEU A 80 -18.52 25.34 -2.41
N THR A 81 -19.01 26.28 -3.23
CA THR A 81 -19.68 27.50 -2.76
C THR A 81 -20.97 27.18 -2.01
N GLU A 82 -21.77 26.22 -2.47
CA GLU A 82 -22.95 25.74 -1.74
C GLU A 82 -22.59 25.15 -0.38
N ILE A 83 -21.52 24.37 -0.31
CA ILE A 83 -21.10 23.68 0.93
C ILE A 83 -20.48 24.66 1.94
N THR A 84 -19.73 25.65 1.46
CA THR A 84 -18.91 26.54 2.31
C THR A 84 -19.54 27.90 2.58
N GLY A 85 -20.46 28.36 1.72
CA GLY A 85 -20.92 29.74 1.66
C GLY A 85 -19.86 30.73 1.13
N VAL A 86 -18.70 30.26 0.68
CA VAL A 86 -17.59 31.07 0.15
C VAL A 86 -17.68 31.12 -1.38
N ARG A 87 -17.44 32.28 -1.99
CA ARG A 87 -17.38 32.44 -3.44
C ARG A 87 -15.95 32.38 -3.96
N TYR A 88 -15.76 31.68 -5.07
CA TYR A 88 -14.50 31.65 -5.81
C TYR A 88 -14.24 32.98 -6.52
N GLY A 89 -13.01 33.47 -6.46
CA GLY A 89 -12.54 34.73 -7.05
C GLY A 89 -12.54 35.93 -6.08
N GLU A 90 -13.00 35.76 -4.84
CA GLU A 90 -13.07 36.86 -3.85
C GLU A 90 -11.86 36.90 -2.90
N ASP A 91 -11.22 35.76 -2.63
CA ASP A 91 -10.09 35.66 -1.70
C ASP A 91 -9.06 34.66 -2.23
N THR A 92 -7.85 35.16 -2.49
CA THR A 92 -6.78 34.36 -3.11
C THR A 92 -6.44 33.09 -2.34
N LYS A 93 -6.46 33.11 -1.00
CA LYS A 93 -6.16 31.91 -0.19
C LYS A 93 -7.28 30.89 -0.30
N LYS A 94 -8.53 31.34 -0.29
CA LYS A 94 -9.70 30.48 -0.47
C LYS A 94 -9.76 29.93 -1.90
N ASP A 95 -9.40 30.73 -2.89
CA ASP A 95 -9.33 30.32 -4.30
C ASP A 95 -8.29 29.23 -4.53
N ILE A 96 -7.16 29.28 -3.83
CA ILE A 96 -6.18 28.18 -3.85
C ILE A 96 -6.81 26.90 -3.30
N ALA A 97 -7.55 26.98 -2.19
CA ALA A 97 -8.21 25.82 -1.60
C ALA A 97 -9.28 25.23 -2.51
N PHE A 98 -10.07 26.07 -3.20
CA PHE A 98 -11.02 25.64 -4.23
C PHE A 98 -10.32 24.83 -5.33
N ARG A 99 -9.25 25.40 -5.90
CA ARG A 99 -8.46 24.76 -6.97
C ARG A 99 -7.87 23.43 -6.53
N VAL A 100 -7.26 23.38 -5.34
CA VAL A 100 -6.69 22.14 -4.77
C VAL A 100 -7.75 21.07 -4.55
N CYS A 101 -8.91 21.43 -3.99
CA CYS A 101 -9.99 20.47 -3.76
C CYS A 101 -10.54 19.92 -5.09
N ALA A 102 -10.82 20.79 -6.05
CA ALA A 102 -11.40 20.37 -7.32
C ALA A 102 -10.44 19.49 -8.15
N ASP A 103 -9.18 19.88 -8.26
CA ASP A 103 -8.15 19.12 -8.97
C ASP A 103 -7.97 17.72 -8.36
N HIS A 104 -7.81 17.66 -7.04
CA HIS A 104 -7.54 16.39 -6.36
C HIS A 104 -8.75 15.47 -6.34
N VAL A 105 -9.99 16.00 -6.22
CA VAL A 105 -11.18 15.17 -6.34
C VAL A 105 -11.34 14.63 -7.77
N ARG A 106 -11.06 15.42 -8.82
CA ARG A 106 -11.07 14.92 -10.21
C ARG A 106 -10.09 13.76 -10.38
N ALA A 107 -8.84 13.93 -9.94
CA ALA A 107 -7.81 12.91 -10.04
C ALA A 107 -8.17 11.63 -9.27
N VAL A 108 -8.60 11.77 -8.01
CA VAL A 108 -8.95 10.63 -7.15
C VAL A 108 -10.20 9.92 -7.67
N THR A 109 -11.24 10.65 -8.08
CA THR A 109 -12.47 10.06 -8.64
C THR A 109 -12.15 9.21 -9.86
N SER A 110 -11.30 9.71 -10.75
CA SER A 110 -10.87 8.96 -11.94
C SER A 110 -10.13 7.68 -11.56
N ALA A 111 -9.12 7.78 -10.71
CA ALA A 111 -8.32 6.62 -10.31
C ALA A 111 -9.12 5.55 -9.55
N LEU A 112 -10.05 5.97 -8.67
CA LEU A 112 -10.92 5.04 -7.94
C LEU A 112 -11.93 4.37 -8.88
N SER A 113 -12.43 5.10 -9.87
CA SER A 113 -13.32 4.54 -10.91
C SER A 113 -12.60 3.46 -11.73
N ASP A 114 -11.32 3.66 -12.04
CA ASP A 114 -10.45 2.66 -12.69
C ASP A 114 -10.10 1.46 -11.81
N GLY A 115 -10.52 1.44 -10.54
CA GLY A 115 -10.31 0.34 -9.60
C GLY A 115 -9.00 0.42 -8.80
N ALA A 116 -8.30 1.55 -8.82
CA ALA A 116 -7.27 1.79 -7.82
C ALA A 116 -7.92 2.00 -6.45
N LEU A 117 -7.23 1.59 -5.38
CA LEU A 117 -7.69 1.76 -4.01
C LEU A 117 -6.64 2.49 -3.17
N PRO A 118 -7.05 3.32 -2.19
CA PRO A 118 -6.13 3.93 -1.24
C PRO A 118 -5.41 2.85 -0.43
N SER A 119 -4.10 3.03 -0.21
CA SER A 119 -3.29 2.10 0.57
C SER A 119 -2.10 2.83 1.22
N ASN A 120 -1.27 2.11 1.97
CA ASN A 120 -0.05 2.66 2.58
C ASN A 120 1.16 2.66 1.63
N GLU A 121 1.06 2.04 0.45
CA GLU A 121 2.22 1.81 -0.44
C GLU A 121 1.88 2.03 -1.92
N GLY A 122 2.91 2.27 -2.74
CA GLY A 122 2.79 2.39 -4.19
C GLY A 122 1.76 3.43 -4.65
N ARG A 123 0.93 3.07 -5.63
CA ARG A 123 -0.10 3.98 -6.18
C ARG A 123 -1.20 4.35 -5.17
N GLY A 124 -1.55 3.43 -4.27
CA GLY A 124 -2.60 3.69 -3.27
C GLY A 124 -2.20 4.73 -2.24
N TYR A 125 -0.90 4.82 -1.93
CA TYR A 125 -0.34 5.90 -1.11
C TYR A 125 -0.52 7.27 -1.75
N VAL A 126 -0.33 7.38 -3.07
CA VAL A 126 -0.51 8.64 -3.80
C VAL A 126 -1.96 9.12 -3.72
N LEU A 127 -2.93 8.22 -3.91
CA LEU A 127 -4.35 8.57 -3.80
C LEU A 127 -4.71 9.09 -2.42
N ARG A 128 -4.24 8.39 -1.38
CA ARG A 128 -4.41 8.79 0.01
C ARG A 128 -3.81 10.18 0.28
N ARG A 129 -2.63 10.47 -0.26
CA ARG A 129 -1.98 11.80 -0.16
C ARG A 129 -2.85 12.91 -0.79
N LEU A 130 -3.45 12.68 -1.96
CA LEU A 130 -4.32 13.65 -2.63
C LEU A 130 -5.58 13.95 -1.81
N ILE A 131 -6.26 12.90 -1.32
CA ILE A 131 -7.45 13.03 -0.46
C ILE A 131 -7.13 13.85 0.79
N ARG A 132 -6.03 13.50 1.47
CA ARG A 132 -5.58 14.17 2.69
C ARG A 132 -5.25 15.64 2.45
N ARG A 133 -4.57 15.95 1.35
CA ARG A 133 -4.24 17.32 0.97
C ARG A 133 -5.51 18.14 0.73
N ALA A 134 -6.45 17.63 -0.06
CA ALA A 134 -7.72 18.31 -0.32
C ALA A 134 -8.52 18.53 0.97
N SER A 135 -8.62 17.50 1.83
CA SER A 135 -9.33 17.58 3.11
C SER A 135 -8.70 18.63 4.05
N ARG A 136 -7.37 18.71 4.11
CA ARG A 136 -6.66 19.74 4.89
C ARG A 136 -6.97 21.16 4.40
N TYR A 137 -6.90 21.41 3.09
CA TYR A 137 -7.22 22.73 2.54
C TYR A 137 -8.69 23.12 2.80
N GLY A 138 -9.62 22.16 2.66
CA GLY A 138 -11.01 22.37 3.03
C GLY A 138 -11.18 22.78 4.50
N LEU A 139 -10.47 22.13 5.42
CA LEU A 139 -10.50 22.47 6.84
C LEU A 139 -9.86 23.85 7.12
N GLN A 140 -8.60 24.05 6.73
CA GLN A 140 -7.81 25.22 7.13
C GLN A 140 -8.20 26.51 6.41
N SER A 141 -8.60 26.43 5.15
CA SER A 141 -8.86 27.60 4.32
C SER A 141 -10.36 27.86 4.12
N LEU A 142 -11.19 26.81 4.13
CA LEU A 142 -12.63 26.90 3.88
C LEU A 142 -13.49 26.64 5.11
N GLY A 143 -12.88 26.27 6.25
CA GLY A 143 -13.61 26.04 7.51
C GLY A 143 -14.50 24.80 7.51
N LEU A 144 -14.24 23.83 6.62
CA LEU A 144 -15.05 22.61 6.53
C LEU A 144 -14.61 21.60 7.59
N GLU A 145 -15.36 21.52 8.68
CA GLU A 145 -15.11 20.59 9.78
C GLU A 145 -15.60 19.17 9.50
N GLU A 146 -16.65 19.04 8.68
CA GLU A 146 -17.25 17.75 8.28
C GLU A 146 -16.67 17.20 6.95
N PRO A 147 -16.72 15.88 6.72
CA PRO A 147 -16.39 15.29 5.42
C PRO A 147 -17.24 15.90 4.29
N PHE A 148 -16.58 16.26 3.19
CA PHE A 148 -17.20 16.98 2.08
C PHE A 148 -16.70 16.55 0.70
N LEU A 149 -15.51 15.94 0.59
CA LEU A 149 -14.92 15.62 -0.72
C LEU A 149 -15.80 14.67 -1.53
N PHE A 150 -16.49 13.74 -0.87
CA PHE A 150 -17.42 12.83 -1.52
C PHE A 150 -18.59 13.57 -2.19
N ARG A 151 -18.99 14.75 -1.68
CA ARG A 151 -20.07 15.56 -2.26
C ARG A 151 -19.67 16.26 -3.56
N LEU A 152 -18.39 16.24 -3.89
CA LEU A 152 -17.82 16.80 -5.12
C LEU A 152 -17.70 15.74 -6.22
N ILE A 153 -17.91 14.46 -5.92
CA ILE A 153 -17.84 13.38 -6.92
C ILE A 153 -18.95 13.53 -7.95
N GLU A 154 -20.17 13.86 -7.54
CA GLU A 154 -21.28 14.03 -8.48
C GLU A 154 -21.01 15.12 -9.54
N PRO A 155 -20.57 16.34 -9.19
CA PRO A 155 -20.11 17.31 -10.19
C PRO A 155 -19.04 16.77 -11.14
N VAL A 156 -18.08 15.97 -10.62
CA VAL A 156 -17.03 15.37 -11.47
C VAL A 156 -17.61 14.36 -12.44
N VAL A 157 -18.52 13.49 -11.99
CA VAL A 157 -19.23 12.54 -12.85
C VAL A 157 -20.08 13.27 -13.89
N GLY A 158 -20.70 14.39 -13.54
CA GLY A 158 -21.45 15.22 -14.49
C GLY A 158 -20.57 15.84 -15.60
N ILE A 159 -19.27 16.04 -15.35
CA ILE A 159 -18.34 16.61 -16.33
C ILE A 159 -17.70 15.51 -17.19
N LEU A 160 -17.35 14.37 -16.59
CA LEU A 160 -16.51 13.34 -17.22
C LEU A 160 -17.26 12.04 -17.57
N GLY A 161 -18.43 11.80 -16.97
CA GLY A 161 -19.12 10.51 -17.01
C GLY A 161 -19.57 10.06 -18.41
N ASP A 162 -19.85 10.99 -19.32
CA ASP A 162 -20.20 10.66 -20.70
C ASP A 162 -19.01 10.05 -21.47
N ALA A 163 -17.80 10.54 -21.22
CA ALA A 163 -16.56 10.04 -21.83
C ALA A 163 -16.01 8.80 -21.09
N PHE A 164 -16.30 8.70 -19.79
CA PHE A 164 -15.81 7.65 -18.88
C PHE A 164 -16.99 7.01 -18.12
N PRO A 165 -17.79 6.14 -18.78
CA PRO A 165 -19.02 5.58 -18.21
C PRO A 165 -18.82 4.82 -16.89
N GLU A 166 -17.63 4.27 -16.68
CA GLU A 166 -17.22 3.62 -15.43
C GLU A 166 -17.28 4.54 -14.22
N MET A 167 -17.09 5.87 -14.39
CA MET A 167 -17.22 6.85 -13.31
C MET A 167 -18.66 6.93 -12.81
N ALA A 168 -19.63 6.92 -13.72
CA ALA A 168 -21.05 6.88 -13.38
C ALA A 168 -21.43 5.54 -12.75
N ALA A 169 -20.95 4.42 -13.32
CA ALA A 169 -21.26 3.08 -12.83
C ALA A 169 -20.72 2.80 -11.42
N ARG A 170 -19.60 3.43 -11.03
CA ARG A 170 -18.94 3.21 -9.74
C ARG A 170 -19.10 4.37 -8.76
N ARG A 171 -19.89 5.40 -9.10
CA ARG A 171 -20.07 6.61 -8.30
C ARG A 171 -20.27 6.33 -6.81
N ASP A 172 -21.27 5.52 -6.45
CA ASP A 172 -21.61 5.25 -5.04
C ASP A 172 -20.45 4.59 -4.29
N HIS A 173 -19.70 3.72 -4.97
CA HIS A 173 -18.53 3.06 -4.40
C HIS A 173 -17.38 4.06 -4.17
N VAL A 174 -17.14 4.94 -5.13
CA VAL A 174 -16.13 6.02 -5.03
C VAL A 174 -16.50 7.00 -3.91
N GLU A 175 -17.79 7.38 -3.80
CA GLU A 175 -18.30 8.22 -2.72
C GLU A 175 -18.07 7.58 -1.35
N LEU A 176 -18.34 6.29 -1.22
CA LEU A 176 -18.12 5.54 0.02
C LEU A 176 -16.65 5.50 0.42
N ILE A 177 -15.74 5.22 -0.52
CA ILE A 177 -14.29 5.18 -0.27
C ILE A 177 -13.79 6.57 0.11
N MET A 178 -14.11 7.60 -0.67
CA MET A 178 -13.69 8.98 -0.44
C MET A 178 -14.13 9.44 0.95
N ARG A 179 -15.40 9.19 1.30
CA ARG A 179 -15.95 9.55 2.61
C ARG A 179 -15.23 8.80 3.73
N SER A 180 -15.01 7.48 3.58
CA SER A 180 -14.36 6.68 4.62
C SER A 180 -12.91 7.11 4.88
N GLU A 181 -12.13 7.34 3.82
CA GLU A 181 -10.75 7.84 3.95
C GLU A 181 -10.72 9.23 4.58
N GLU A 182 -11.63 10.12 4.19
CA GLU A 182 -11.73 11.46 4.78
C GLU A 182 -12.12 11.41 6.27
N GLU A 183 -13.12 10.60 6.65
CA GLU A 183 -13.53 10.37 8.04
C GLU A 183 -12.40 9.76 8.89
N SER A 184 -11.68 8.78 8.34
CA SER A 184 -10.53 8.16 9.01
C SER A 184 -9.41 9.17 9.26
N PHE A 185 -9.12 10.00 8.27
CA PHE A 185 -8.05 10.98 8.34
C PHE A 185 -8.38 12.17 9.25
N ARG A 186 -9.61 12.68 9.22
CA ARG A 186 -10.01 13.84 10.05
C ARG A 186 -9.82 13.61 11.55
N ARG A 187 -10.03 12.37 12.02
CA ARG A 187 -9.82 11.98 13.43
C ARG A 187 -8.40 12.28 13.92
N THR A 188 -7.40 12.22 13.04
CA THR A 188 -5.99 12.49 13.38
C THR A 188 -5.53 13.88 12.95
N LEU A 189 -6.23 14.50 12.00
CA LEU A 189 -5.84 15.75 11.34
C LEU A 189 -5.73 16.96 12.27
N GLN A 190 -6.79 17.28 13.02
CA GLN A 190 -6.81 18.50 13.85
C GLN A 190 -5.70 18.49 14.90
N ARG A 191 -5.53 17.35 15.59
CA ARG A 191 -4.46 17.19 16.59
C ARG A 191 -3.08 17.25 15.93
N GLY A 192 -2.92 16.59 14.79
CA GLY A 192 -1.65 16.59 14.04
C GLY A 192 -1.22 17.99 13.56
N ILE A 193 -2.14 18.81 13.05
CA ILE A 193 -1.86 20.19 12.64
C ILE A 193 -1.35 21.02 13.82
N VAL A 194 -2.03 20.97 14.96
CA VAL A 194 -1.63 21.74 16.15
C VAL A 194 -0.24 21.34 16.62
N GLN A 195 0.09 20.04 16.61
CA GLN A 195 1.41 19.58 17.02
C GLN A 195 2.49 19.93 15.99
N PHE A 196 2.19 19.85 14.70
CA PHE A 196 3.09 20.33 13.64
C PHE A 196 3.39 21.82 13.81
N ASP A 197 2.36 22.63 14.06
CA ASP A 197 2.50 24.07 14.23
C ASP A 197 3.43 24.41 15.40
N ARG A 198 3.32 23.67 16.51
CA ARG A 198 4.23 23.77 17.65
C ARG A 198 5.66 23.35 17.29
N LEU A 199 5.82 22.22 16.60
CA LEU A 199 7.13 21.73 16.18
C LEU A 199 7.84 22.75 15.28
N ALA A 200 7.13 23.28 14.29
CA ALA A 200 7.66 24.29 13.38
C ALA A 200 7.96 25.62 14.08
N ALA A 201 7.10 26.06 15.01
CA ALA A 201 7.35 27.27 15.80
C ALA A 201 8.59 27.12 16.70
N ASN A 202 8.74 25.97 17.38
CA ASN A 202 9.91 25.66 18.19
C ASN A 202 11.19 25.65 17.36
N HIS A 203 11.16 25.03 16.18
CA HIS A 203 12.28 25.03 15.24
C HIS A 203 12.64 26.47 14.79
N GLN A 204 11.64 27.29 14.50
CA GLN A 204 11.85 28.67 14.10
C GLN A 204 12.44 29.53 15.23
N SER A 205 11.98 29.37 16.47
CA SER A 205 12.58 30.02 17.65
C SER A 205 14.02 29.55 17.92
N GLN A 206 14.32 28.27 17.68
CA GLN A 206 15.70 27.75 17.75
C GLN A 206 16.59 28.38 16.68
N LEU A 207 16.09 28.55 15.45
CA LEU A 207 16.81 29.24 14.38
C LEU A 207 17.05 30.73 14.71
N GLU A 208 16.06 31.41 15.28
CA GLU A 208 16.17 32.82 15.68
C GLU A 208 17.16 33.01 16.84
N SER A 209 17.12 32.16 17.86
CA SER A 209 18.08 32.18 18.97
C SER A 209 19.50 31.81 18.54
N ALA A 210 19.66 30.86 17.61
CA ALA A 210 20.95 30.54 17.00
C ALA A 210 21.52 31.70 16.17
N LYS A 211 20.66 32.45 15.46
CA LYS A 211 21.04 33.67 14.73
C LYS A 211 21.47 34.81 15.67
N LEU A 212 20.86 34.93 16.85
CA LEU A 212 21.21 35.96 17.84
C LEU A 212 22.59 35.73 18.48
N ASN A 213 23.00 34.46 18.63
CA ASN A 213 24.28 34.07 19.24
C ASN A 213 25.47 34.06 18.25
N LEU A 214 25.22 34.18 16.95
CA LEU A 214 26.24 34.19 15.90
C LEU A 214 26.21 35.53 15.16
N LYS A 215 26.98 36.51 15.64
CA LYS A 215 27.37 37.68 14.83
C LYS A 215 28.24 37.22 13.65
N GLY A 216 27.62 36.77 12.56
CA GLY A 216 28.29 36.58 11.26
C GLY A 216 28.29 35.17 10.65
N GLY A 217 27.42 34.24 11.07
CA GLY A 217 27.35 32.90 10.48
C GLY A 217 25.97 32.56 9.89
N ILE A 218 25.93 32.15 8.63
CA ILE A 218 24.71 31.71 7.93
C ILE A 218 24.20 30.41 8.58
N VAL A 219 23.17 30.49 9.43
CA VAL A 219 22.44 29.31 9.91
C VAL A 219 21.54 28.82 8.78
N THR A 220 21.93 27.69 8.16
CA THR A 220 21.31 27.10 6.95
C THR A 220 20.61 25.78 7.21
N SER A 221 20.25 25.42 8.45
CA SER A 221 19.40 24.25 8.64
C SER A 221 17.93 24.64 8.48
N ASN A 222 17.47 24.84 7.23
CA ASN A 222 16.04 24.88 6.87
C ASN A 222 15.44 23.46 6.93
N GLN A 223 15.81 22.69 7.96
CA GLN A 223 15.53 21.27 8.10
C GLN A 223 14.79 21.01 9.40
N LEU A 224 13.56 20.53 9.28
CA LEU A 224 12.76 20.05 10.39
C LEU A 224 13.34 18.71 10.87
N ASP A 225 13.59 18.62 12.18
CA ASP A 225 14.15 17.41 12.81
C ASP A 225 13.28 16.18 12.53
N GLY A 226 13.89 15.15 11.94
CA GLY A 226 13.18 13.96 11.47
C GLY A 226 12.67 13.08 12.61
N GLU A 227 13.34 13.07 13.76
CA GLU A 227 12.95 12.30 14.94
C GLU A 227 11.70 12.90 15.60
N SER A 228 11.73 14.20 15.88
CA SER A 228 10.58 14.94 16.41
C SER A 228 9.38 14.93 15.46
N ALA A 229 9.64 15.02 14.15
CA ALA A 229 8.62 14.89 13.13
C ALA A 229 8.00 13.47 13.10
N TYR A 230 8.80 12.42 13.31
CA TYR A 230 8.30 11.05 13.35
C TYR A 230 7.34 10.81 14.52
N GLU A 231 7.48 11.52 15.65
CA GLU A 231 6.51 11.46 16.74
C GLU A 231 5.10 11.89 16.32
N LEU A 232 4.99 12.83 15.36
CA LEU A 232 3.70 13.23 14.78
C LEU A 232 3.01 12.03 14.14
N TYR A 233 3.77 11.18 13.45
CA TYR A 233 3.27 9.94 12.88
C TYR A 233 3.00 8.87 13.94
N ALA A 234 3.99 8.57 14.79
CA ALA A 234 3.92 7.47 15.75
C ALA A 234 2.82 7.66 16.81
N THR A 235 2.67 8.89 17.32
CA THR A 235 1.75 9.18 18.44
C THR A 235 0.39 9.68 17.96
N TYR A 236 0.38 10.50 16.91
CA TYR A 236 -0.85 11.19 16.48
C TYR A 236 -1.39 10.68 15.14
N GLY A 237 -0.71 9.71 14.52
CA GLY A 237 -1.10 9.17 13.21
C GLY A 237 -1.00 10.21 12.09
N PHE A 238 -0.17 11.25 12.27
CA PHE A 238 -0.01 12.33 11.32
C PHE A 238 0.95 11.92 10.18
N PRO A 239 0.46 11.77 8.94
CA PRO A 239 1.23 11.21 7.85
C PRO A 239 2.49 12.00 7.46
N GLN A 240 3.56 11.29 7.10
CA GLN A 240 4.83 11.88 6.65
C GLN A 240 4.65 12.85 5.48
N ASP A 241 3.80 12.51 4.50
CA ASP A 241 3.53 13.34 3.32
C ASP A 241 2.96 14.72 3.68
N LEU A 242 2.17 14.80 4.76
CA LEU A 242 1.62 16.06 5.21
C LEU A 242 2.64 16.86 6.00
N VAL A 243 3.48 16.20 6.80
CA VAL A 243 4.61 16.87 7.46
C VAL A 243 5.53 17.49 6.41
N GLU A 244 5.89 16.74 5.37
CA GLU A 244 6.72 17.22 4.26
C GLU A 244 6.05 18.37 3.50
N LEU A 245 4.76 18.25 3.18
CA LEU A 245 3.99 19.29 2.51
C LEU A 245 3.96 20.57 3.34
N MET A 246 3.55 20.48 4.61
CA MET A 246 3.45 21.63 5.51
C MET A 246 4.80 22.27 5.80
N ALA A 247 5.87 21.46 5.88
CA ALA A 247 7.23 21.97 5.99
C ALA A 247 7.58 22.78 4.72
N SER A 248 7.32 22.24 3.53
CA SER A 248 7.65 22.90 2.27
C SER A 248 6.92 24.24 2.09
N GLU A 249 5.66 24.33 2.53
CA GLU A 249 4.86 25.58 2.51
C GLU A 249 5.46 26.69 3.41
N ARG A 250 6.27 26.31 4.40
CA ARG A 250 7.02 27.22 5.27
C ARG A 250 8.48 27.38 4.85
N GLY A 251 8.86 26.85 3.69
CA GLY A 251 10.24 26.83 3.21
C GLY A 251 11.16 25.86 3.98
N LEU A 252 10.61 25.00 4.85
CA LEU A 252 11.33 23.97 5.59
C LEU A 252 11.38 22.67 4.78
N ARG A 253 12.37 21.82 5.06
CA ARG A 253 12.49 20.46 4.51
C ARG A 253 12.49 19.46 5.65
N LEU A 254 11.79 18.35 5.52
CA LEU A 254 11.89 17.27 6.50
C LEU A 254 13.27 16.59 6.39
N ASP A 255 13.92 16.33 7.53
CA ASP A 255 15.05 15.40 7.57
C ASP A 255 14.56 13.96 7.42
N GLY A 256 14.58 13.47 6.18
CA GLY A 256 14.20 12.08 5.88
C GLY A 256 15.14 11.04 6.48
N ALA A 257 16.41 11.36 6.70
CA ALA A 257 17.36 10.41 7.30
C ALA A 257 17.07 10.23 8.80
N GLY A 258 16.82 11.32 9.52
CA GLY A 258 16.35 11.30 10.90
C GLY A 258 15.01 10.57 11.05
N TRP A 259 14.06 10.81 10.14
CA TRP A 259 12.77 10.12 10.12
C TRP A 259 12.92 8.60 9.99
N GLU A 260 13.69 8.12 9.01
CA GLU A 260 13.90 6.70 8.80
C GLU A 260 14.67 6.04 9.95
N LYS A 261 15.59 6.77 10.59
CA LYS A 261 16.27 6.31 11.82
C LYS A 261 15.27 6.12 12.96
N ALA A 262 14.41 7.11 13.21
CA ALA A 262 13.37 7.05 14.25
C ALA A 262 12.35 5.94 13.97
N LYS A 263 11.94 5.78 12.71
CA LYS A 263 11.06 4.69 12.25
C LYS A 263 11.67 3.31 12.47
N LYS A 264 12.97 3.13 12.18
CA LYS A 264 13.68 1.88 12.46
C LYS A 264 13.73 1.60 13.97
N ALA A 265 14.09 2.59 14.78
CA ALA A 265 14.12 2.45 16.24
C ALA A 265 12.74 2.07 16.81
N HIS A 266 11.67 2.72 16.36
CA HIS A 266 10.29 2.41 16.77
C HIS A 266 9.82 1.04 16.25
N SER A 267 10.29 0.63 15.07
CA SER A 267 10.06 -0.71 14.52
C SER A 267 10.80 -1.80 15.29
N GLU A 268 12.00 -1.52 15.80
CA GLU A 268 12.80 -2.46 16.61
C GLU A 268 12.18 -2.69 17.99
N VAL A 269 11.58 -1.66 18.60
CA VAL A 269 10.78 -1.78 19.83
C VAL A 269 9.51 -2.63 19.62
N SER A 270 8.98 -2.68 18.39
CA SER A 270 7.82 -3.49 17.99
C SER A 270 8.19 -4.83 17.31
N LYS A 271 9.48 -5.15 17.20
CA LYS A 271 10.01 -6.36 16.53
C LYS A 271 10.66 -7.35 17.50
N SER A 272 9.97 -7.67 18.60
CA SER A 272 10.20 -8.97 19.25
C SER A 272 9.62 -10.14 18.44
N GLU A 273 8.87 -9.91 17.35
CA GLU A 273 8.21 -10.98 16.57
C GLU A 273 8.61 -11.09 15.09
N GLY A 274 9.57 -10.30 14.58
CA GLY A 274 9.76 -10.11 13.13
C GLY A 274 11.08 -10.55 12.47
N ARG A 275 11.99 -11.25 13.16
CA ARG A 275 13.27 -11.71 12.57
C ARG A 275 13.18 -13.18 12.12
N PHE A 276 12.67 -13.41 10.92
CA PHE A 276 12.65 -14.74 10.29
C PHE A 276 13.09 -14.69 8.81
N LYS A 277 14.34 -14.28 8.56
CA LYS A 277 15.04 -14.33 7.26
C LYS A 277 16.53 -14.53 7.60
N GLN A 278 17.26 -15.60 7.28
CA GLN A 278 17.17 -16.64 6.25
C GLN A 278 17.32 -18.04 6.87
N LEU A 279 16.58 -19.02 6.35
CA LEU A 279 16.58 -20.42 6.82
C LEU A 279 17.75 -21.28 6.28
N LEU A 280 18.31 -20.94 5.12
CA LEU A 280 19.50 -21.55 4.51
C LEU A 280 20.17 -20.48 3.61
N SER A 281 21.49 -20.56 3.42
CA SER A 281 22.21 -19.72 2.45
C SER A 281 21.94 -20.18 1.00
N ALA A 282 22.15 -19.29 0.02
CA ALA A 282 21.96 -19.63 -1.39
C ALA A 282 22.90 -20.77 -1.85
N GLU A 283 24.11 -20.83 -1.30
CA GLU A 283 25.09 -21.90 -1.56
C GLU A 283 24.58 -23.25 -1.02
N GLN A 284 24.07 -23.28 0.22
CA GLN A 284 23.50 -24.49 0.83
C GLN A 284 22.29 -25.03 0.05
N VAL A 285 21.47 -24.16 -0.53
CA VAL A 285 20.32 -24.56 -1.36
C VAL A 285 20.77 -25.14 -2.70
N SER A 286 21.84 -24.62 -3.29
CA SER A 286 22.32 -25.03 -4.63
C SER A 286 22.89 -26.46 -4.70
N GLU A 287 23.35 -27.00 -3.57
CA GLU A 287 23.96 -28.33 -3.48
C GLU A 287 22.96 -29.45 -3.14
N LEU A 288 21.70 -29.09 -2.86
CA LEU A 288 20.68 -30.03 -2.39
C LEU A 288 19.70 -30.42 -3.52
N PRO A 289 19.30 -31.70 -3.61
CA PRO A 289 18.26 -32.13 -4.54
C PRO A 289 16.88 -31.60 -4.10
N ALA A 290 15.97 -31.43 -5.07
CA ALA A 290 14.58 -31.08 -4.80
C ALA A 290 13.89 -32.15 -3.93
N THR A 291 13.02 -31.70 -3.01
CA THR A 291 12.25 -32.61 -2.16
C THR A 291 10.99 -33.08 -2.87
N GLU A 292 10.80 -34.39 -3.00
CA GLU A 292 9.57 -34.96 -3.54
C GLU A 292 8.43 -34.81 -2.52
N SER A 293 7.49 -33.90 -2.79
CA SER A 293 6.35 -33.65 -1.91
C SER A 293 5.22 -34.64 -2.17
N THR A 294 4.73 -35.31 -1.13
CA THR A 294 3.63 -36.30 -1.24
C THR A 294 2.35 -35.88 -0.52
N TYR A 295 2.30 -34.67 0.06
CA TYR A 295 1.16 -34.20 0.87
C TYR A 295 -0.17 -34.15 0.09
N SER A 296 -0.13 -34.13 -1.24
CA SER A 296 -1.28 -34.17 -2.16
C SER A 296 -1.61 -35.58 -2.68
N SER A 297 -0.83 -36.59 -2.32
CA SER A 297 -1.07 -37.97 -2.76
C SER A 297 -2.31 -38.55 -2.09
N GLU A 298 -2.98 -39.47 -2.74
CA GLU A 298 -4.09 -40.20 -2.12
C GLU A 298 -3.58 -41.28 -1.16
N GLY A 299 -4.30 -41.51 -0.06
CA GLY A 299 -4.00 -42.57 0.90
C GLY A 299 -2.94 -42.21 1.95
N ALA A 300 -2.32 -43.23 2.54
CA ALA A 300 -1.48 -43.12 3.73
C ALA A 300 -0.21 -42.28 3.51
N GLU A 301 0.32 -42.21 2.28
CA GLU A 301 1.54 -41.46 1.95
C GLU A 301 1.40 -39.94 2.12
N SER A 302 0.18 -39.41 2.27
CA SER A 302 -0.06 -37.99 2.54
C SER A 302 0.17 -37.58 4.00
N LEU A 303 0.26 -38.56 4.90
CA LEU A 303 0.45 -38.39 6.34
C LEU A 303 1.64 -39.19 6.88
N CYS A 304 2.00 -40.31 6.26
CA CYS A 304 3.05 -41.18 6.74
C CYS A 304 3.78 -41.86 5.56
N LEU A 305 5.10 -41.72 5.46
CA LEU A 305 5.90 -42.40 4.44
C LEU A 305 7.33 -42.69 4.88
N LYS A 306 7.96 -43.67 4.22
CA LYS A 306 9.40 -43.94 4.34
C LYS A 306 10.20 -42.99 3.46
N THR A 307 11.24 -42.38 4.03
CA THR A 307 12.10 -41.39 3.38
C THR A 307 13.54 -41.53 3.86
N ARG A 308 14.43 -40.71 3.30
CA ARG A 308 15.84 -40.66 3.67
C ARG A 308 16.23 -39.24 4.07
N LEU A 309 17.05 -39.12 5.12
CA LEU A 309 17.64 -37.85 5.54
C LEU A 309 18.73 -37.44 4.54
N ILE A 310 18.59 -36.27 3.91
CA ILE A 310 19.50 -35.76 2.88
C ILE A 310 20.52 -34.79 3.46
N ALA A 311 20.11 -33.94 4.39
CA ALA A 311 21.00 -32.98 5.02
C ALA A 311 20.45 -32.52 6.38
N THR A 312 21.37 -32.09 7.26
CA THR A 312 21.08 -31.48 8.54
C THR A 312 21.88 -30.18 8.69
N PHE A 313 21.25 -29.16 9.26
CA PHE A 313 21.88 -27.87 9.53
C PHE A 313 21.51 -27.39 10.94
N PRO A 314 22.43 -26.74 11.67
CA PRO A 314 22.10 -26.13 12.95
C PRO A 314 21.18 -24.90 12.75
N ASP A 315 20.28 -24.65 13.70
CA ASP A 315 19.39 -23.49 13.73
C ASP A 315 19.72 -22.55 14.89
N ASP A 316 20.89 -21.87 14.88
CA ASP A 316 21.28 -20.80 15.82
C ASP A 316 20.72 -20.90 17.26
N GLY A 317 20.86 -22.07 17.91
CA GLY A 317 20.40 -22.32 19.28
C GLY A 317 18.90 -22.63 19.48
N LYS A 318 18.12 -22.77 18.41
CA LYS A 318 16.69 -23.12 18.39
C LYS A 318 16.39 -24.57 18.01
N GLY A 319 17.41 -25.33 17.60
CA GLY A 319 17.29 -26.74 17.21
C GLY A 319 18.09 -27.05 15.95
N GLU A 320 17.53 -27.90 15.10
CA GLU A 320 18.13 -28.30 13.82
C GLU A 320 17.11 -28.17 12.68
N ARG A 321 17.63 -28.09 11.46
CA ARG A 321 16.89 -28.03 10.19
C ARG A 321 17.23 -29.26 9.37
N TRP A 322 16.25 -30.10 9.06
CA TRP A 322 16.44 -31.36 8.35
C TRP A 322 15.78 -31.31 6.97
N VAL A 323 16.48 -31.83 5.97
CA VAL A 323 15.99 -31.95 4.58
C VAL A 323 15.82 -33.43 4.26
N LEU A 324 14.65 -33.80 3.76
CA LEU A 324 14.29 -35.18 3.43
C LEU A 324 14.22 -35.37 1.92
N GLN A 325 14.43 -36.60 1.45
CA GLN A 325 14.30 -36.95 0.05
C GLN A 325 12.84 -36.81 -0.43
N ARG A 326 11.93 -37.43 0.32
CA ARG A 326 10.48 -37.36 0.15
C ARG A 326 9.84 -36.82 1.43
N SER A 327 8.78 -36.01 1.34
CA SER A 327 8.11 -35.47 2.52
C SER A 327 6.58 -35.41 2.39
N PRO A 328 5.83 -35.93 3.39
CA PRO A 328 4.38 -35.76 3.50
C PRO A 328 3.99 -34.43 4.15
N PHE A 329 4.94 -33.65 4.68
CA PHE A 329 4.67 -32.39 5.36
C PHE A 329 4.38 -31.27 4.35
N TYR A 330 3.26 -30.57 4.53
CA TYR A 330 2.97 -29.33 3.83
C TYR A 330 3.86 -28.24 4.40
N ALA A 331 4.64 -27.63 3.52
CA ALA A 331 5.45 -26.47 3.84
C ALA A 331 4.58 -25.20 3.85
N GLU A 332 4.80 -24.33 4.83
CA GLU A 332 4.11 -23.05 4.98
C GLU A 332 4.03 -22.30 3.64
N GLY A 333 2.81 -21.88 3.27
CA GLY A 333 2.55 -21.24 1.99
C GLY A 333 1.09 -20.85 1.81
N GLY A 334 0.84 -19.77 1.07
CA GLY A 334 -0.53 -19.29 0.79
C GLY A 334 -1.31 -18.85 2.03
N GLY A 335 -0.62 -18.46 3.11
CA GLY A 335 -1.21 -18.13 4.41
C GLY A 335 -1.42 -19.34 5.33
N GLN A 336 -1.28 -20.58 4.83
CA GLN A 336 -1.37 -21.78 5.65
C GLN A 336 -0.04 -22.09 6.36
N VAL A 337 -0.12 -22.36 7.66
CA VAL A 337 1.04 -22.74 8.48
C VAL A 337 1.61 -24.09 8.05
N GLY A 338 2.92 -24.26 8.25
CA GLY A 338 3.60 -25.54 8.02
C GLY A 338 3.07 -26.63 8.95
N ASP A 339 3.22 -27.88 8.51
CA ASP A 339 2.89 -29.02 9.35
C ASP A 339 3.93 -29.29 10.43
N THR A 340 3.45 -30.01 11.44
CA THR A 340 4.22 -30.54 12.55
C THR A 340 4.03 -32.05 12.63
N GLY A 341 4.91 -32.71 13.36
CA GLY A 341 4.89 -34.17 13.48
C GLY A 341 6.23 -34.70 13.95
N VAL A 342 6.56 -35.91 13.54
CA VAL A 342 7.75 -36.62 14.01
C VAL A 342 8.43 -37.38 12.88
N LEU A 343 9.74 -37.57 13.01
CA LEU A 343 10.50 -38.54 12.23
C LEU A 343 10.89 -39.70 13.14
N LEU A 344 10.63 -40.91 12.68
CA LEU A 344 10.89 -42.15 13.41
C LEU A 344 12.00 -42.97 12.74
N ASP A 345 12.76 -43.72 13.52
CA ASP A 345 13.69 -44.73 13.00
C ASP A 345 12.96 -46.00 12.52
N GLY A 346 13.71 -46.97 11.98
CA GLY A 346 13.16 -48.25 11.52
C GLY A 346 12.55 -49.14 12.62
N ALA A 347 12.81 -48.84 13.90
CA ALA A 347 12.21 -49.51 15.05
C ALA A 347 10.98 -48.76 15.62
N GLY A 348 10.65 -47.58 15.06
CA GLY A 348 9.52 -46.75 15.47
C GLY A 348 9.83 -45.77 16.60
N HIS A 349 11.10 -45.57 16.96
CA HIS A 349 11.48 -44.57 17.96
C HIS A 349 11.59 -43.19 17.34
N GLU A 350 11.11 -42.18 18.05
CA GLU A 350 11.21 -40.78 17.61
C GLU A 350 12.66 -40.27 17.65
N VAL A 351 13.18 -39.90 16.49
CA VAL A 351 14.53 -39.33 16.35
C VAL A 351 14.52 -37.82 16.21
N PHE A 352 13.42 -37.23 15.72
CA PHE A 352 13.29 -35.80 15.49
C PHE A 352 11.83 -35.35 15.63
N THR A 353 11.61 -34.30 16.43
CA THR A 353 10.30 -33.65 16.54
C THR A 353 10.25 -32.48 15.56
N VAL A 354 9.34 -32.52 14.59
CA VAL A 354 9.12 -31.42 13.62
C VAL A 354 8.16 -30.40 14.22
N SER A 355 8.66 -29.19 14.48
CA SER A 355 7.87 -28.08 15.05
C SER A 355 7.34 -27.11 13.99
N ASP A 356 7.96 -27.06 12.81
CA ASP A 356 7.49 -26.26 11.67
C ASP A 356 8.08 -26.81 10.36
N THR A 357 7.41 -26.55 9.24
CA THR A 357 7.84 -26.98 7.90
C THR A 357 7.78 -25.82 6.92
N LYS A 358 8.87 -25.54 6.21
CA LYS A 358 9.00 -24.39 5.30
C LYS A 358 9.59 -24.76 3.95
N ARG A 359 9.32 -23.93 2.94
CA ARG A 359 9.80 -24.13 1.56
C ARG A 359 10.86 -23.10 1.21
N ILE A 360 11.94 -23.55 0.59
CA ILE A 360 12.99 -22.70 0.02
C ILE A 360 13.30 -23.22 -1.39
N GLY A 361 12.85 -22.51 -2.41
CA GLY A 361 12.86 -23.03 -3.78
C GLY A 361 12.07 -24.34 -3.86
N ASP A 362 12.71 -25.40 -4.36
CA ASP A 362 12.12 -26.74 -4.51
C ASP A 362 12.38 -27.67 -3.31
N ILE A 363 12.95 -27.14 -2.22
CA ILE A 363 13.34 -27.91 -1.04
C ILE A 363 12.35 -27.66 0.10
N VAL A 364 11.98 -28.74 0.80
CA VAL A 364 11.20 -28.69 2.04
C VAL A 364 12.13 -28.86 3.24
N VAL A 365 12.15 -27.86 4.10
CA VAL A 365 12.98 -27.79 5.31
C VAL A 365 12.09 -28.02 6.53
N HIS A 366 12.46 -28.98 7.35
CA HIS A 366 11.77 -29.36 8.59
C HIS A 366 12.55 -28.78 9.76
N LEU A 367 11.93 -27.88 10.51
CA LEU A 367 12.51 -27.27 11.69
C LEU A 367 12.08 -28.06 12.92
N GLY A 368 12.99 -28.25 13.86
CA GLY A 368 12.68 -29.10 15.01
C GLY A 368 13.85 -29.39 15.92
N GLN A 369 13.65 -30.36 16.81
CA GLN A 369 14.66 -30.81 17.77
C GLN A 369 15.00 -32.28 17.53
N ALA A 370 16.28 -32.57 17.34
CA ALA A 370 16.78 -33.94 17.33
C ALA A 370 16.79 -34.49 18.75
N LYS A 371 16.20 -35.67 18.93
CA LYS A 371 16.28 -36.43 20.19
C LYS A 371 17.50 -37.35 20.22
N VAL A 372 17.95 -37.78 19.03
CA VAL A 372 19.09 -38.66 18.84
C VAL A 372 19.90 -38.19 17.65
N SER A 373 21.24 -38.26 17.75
CA SER A 373 22.12 -37.98 16.62
C SER A 373 21.86 -38.98 15.49
N THR A 374 21.46 -38.47 14.33
CA THR A 374 21.06 -39.27 13.16
C THR A 374 21.95 -38.92 11.98
N ALA A 375 22.55 -39.94 11.35
CA ALA A 375 23.45 -39.73 10.22
C ALA A 375 22.69 -39.35 8.95
N VAL A 376 23.27 -38.45 8.15
CA VAL A 376 22.81 -38.20 6.78
C VAL A 376 22.83 -39.52 5.99
N GLY A 377 21.77 -39.79 5.25
CA GLY A 377 21.54 -41.04 4.53
C GLY A 377 20.70 -42.07 5.29
N ALA A 378 20.38 -41.84 6.56
CA ALA A 378 19.53 -42.75 7.34
C ALA A 378 18.11 -42.85 6.76
N GLU A 379 17.56 -44.07 6.79
CA GLU A 379 16.15 -44.32 6.43
C GLU A 379 15.25 -44.03 7.64
N LEU A 380 14.22 -43.22 7.40
CA LEU A 380 13.31 -42.70 8.41
C LEU A 380 11.87 -42.88 7.97
N VAL A 381 10.95 -42.89 8.93
CA VAL A 381 9.51 -42.76 8.69
C VAL A 381 9.09 -41.34 9.05
N ALA A 382 8.62 -40.59 8.07
CA ALA A 382 8.07 -39.26 8.24
C ALA A 382 6.58 -39.34 8.56
N GLN A 383 6.17 -38.88 9.74
CA GLN A 383 4.78 -38.95 10.21
C GLN A 383 4.26 -37.56 10.61
N VAL A 384 3.24 -37.09 9.89
CA VAL A 384 2.57 -35.81 10.14
C VAL A 384 1.52 -35.95 11.23
N ASP A 385 1.33 -34.89 12.03
CA ASP A 385 0.18 -34.76 12.91
C ASP A 385 -1.11 -34.64 12.09
N GLY A 386 -1.79 -35.77 11.92
CA GLY A 386 -3.00 -35.87 11.10
C GLY A 386 -4.18 -35.06 11.64
N GLU A 387 -4.32 -34.92 12.95
CA GLU A 387 -5.41 -34.15 13.57
C GLU A 387 -5.20 -32.65 13.30
N ARG A 388 -3.98 -32.16 13.54
CA ARG A 388 -3.61 -30.78 13.26
C ARG A 388 -3.77 -30.45 11.77
N ARG A 389 -3.34 -31.36 10.87
CA ARG A 389 -3.53 -31.22 9.42
C ARG A 389 -5.01 -31.13 9.06
N ALA A 390 -5.86 -31.98 9.61
CA ALA A 390 -7.30 -31.99 9.32
C ALA A 390 -7.96 -30.68 9.72
N ARG A 391 -7.68 -30.15 10.91
CA ARG A 391 -8.17 -28.84 11.37
C ARG A 391 -7.70 -27.71 10.47
N THR A 392 -6.44 -27.75 10.05
CA THR A 392 -5.85 -26.74 9.16
C THR A 392 -6.49 -26.78 7.76
N LYS A 393 -6.74 -27.98 7.20
CA LYS A 393 -7.48 -28.16 5.94
C LYS A 393 -8.92 -27.64 6.02
N ALA A 394 -9.60 -27.87 7.15
CA ALA A 394 -10.94 -27.34 7.39
C ALA A 394 -10.93 -25.80 7.37
N ASN A 395 -9.99 -25.17 8.08
CA ASN A 395 -9.83 -23.71 8.09
C ASN A 395 -9.42 -23.15 6.71
N HIS A 396 -8.60 -23.87 5.94
CA HIS A 396 -8.27 -23.49 4.57
C HIS A 396 -9.54 -23.46 3.70
N THR A 397 -10.33 -24.54 3.75
CA THR A 397 -11.58 -24.63 2.98
C THR A 397 -12.56 -23.52 3.40
N ALA A 398 -12.68 -23.28 4.71
CA ALA A 398 -13.48 -22.19 5.26
C ALA A 398 -13.02 -20.81 4.78
N THR A 399 -11.72 -20.63 4.48
CA THR A 399 -11.19 -19.37 3.93
C THR A 399 -11.79 -19.06 2.56
N HIS A 400 -11.94 -20.07 1.70
CA HIS A 400 -12.56 -19.90 0.37
C HIS A 400 -14.06 -19.60 0.49
N LEU A 401 -14.76 -20.32 1.37
CA LEU A 401 -16.19 -20.07 1.63
C LEU A 401 -16.41 -18.65 2.19
N LEU A 402 -15.58 -18.24 3.14
CA LEU A 402 -15.63 -16.90 3.74
C LEU A 402 -15.40 -15.82 2.69
N HIS A 403 -14.40 -15.98 1.82
CA HIS A 403 -14.14 -15.01 0.76
C HIS A 403 -15.33 -14.86 -0.20
N LYS A 404 -15.96 -15.99 -0.60
CA LYS A 404 -17.15 -15.97 -1.44
C LYS A 404 -18.33 -15.28 -0.75
N ALA A 405 -18.61 -15.65 0.51
CA ALA A 405 -19.69 -15.07 1.29
C ALA A 405 -19.50 -13.56 1.50
N LEU A 406 -18.27 -13.11 1.79
CA LEU A 406 -17.95 -11.68 1.92
C LEU A 406 -18.24 -10.92 0.63
N ARG A 407 -17.91 -11.48 -0.54
CA ARG A 407 -18.22 -10.84 -1.84
C ARG A 407 -19.72 -10.77 -2.12
N GLU A 408 -20.48 -11.78 -1.71
CA GLU A 408 -21.94 -11.77 -1.88
C GLU A 408 -22.63 -10.74 -0.97
N VAL A 409 -22.17 -10.57 0.27
CA VAL A 409 -22.79 -9.67 1.24
C VAL A 409 -22.31 -8.22 1.07
N LEU A 410 -21.01 -8.03 0.82
CA LEU A 410 -20.40 -6.71 0.80
C LEU A 410 -20.22 -6.17 -0.63
N GLY A 411 -20.05 -7.03 -1.63
CA GLY A 411 -19.83 -6.66 -3.04
C GLY A 411 -18.51 -7.15 -3.62
N ASP A 412 -18.37 -7.03 -4.94
CA ASP A 412 -17.23 -7.56 -5.70
C ASP A 412 -15.88 -6.85 -5.46
N HIS A 413 -15.89 -5.70 -4.78
CA HIS A 413 -14.68 -4.97 -4.40
C HIS A 413 -13.89 -5.64 -3.28
N VAL A 414 -14.47 -6.66 -2.62
CA VAL A 414 -13.78 -7.44 -1.61
C VAL A 414 -12.72 -8.32 -2.28
N THR A 415 -11.47 -8.07 -1.90
CA THR A 415 -10.29 -8.80 -2.35
C THR A 415 -9.44 -9.20 -1.14
N GLN A 416 -8.82 -10.38 -1.21
CA GLN A 416 -7.92 -10.85 -0.17
C GLN A 416 -6.67 -9.96 -0.07
N GLN A 417 -6.37 -9.47 1.13
CA GLN A 417 -5.20 -8.66 1.47
C GLN A 417 -4.19 -9.44 2.33
N GLY A 418 -4.65 -10.47 3.03
CA GLY A 418 -3.82 -11.32 3.88
C GLY A 418 -4.61 -12.54 4.37
N SER A 419 -3.90 -13.61 4.71
CA SER A 419 -4.51 -14.78 5.32
C SER A 419 -3.55 -15.47 6.27
N HIS A 420 -4.10 -16.00 7.36
CA HIS A 420 -3.41 -16.93 8.26
C HIS A 420 -4.34 -18.11 8.52
N VAL A 421 -3.88 -19.32 8.19
CA VAL A 421 -4.64 -20.56 8.34
C VAL A 421 -3.84 -21.51 9.21
N GLY A 422 -4.25 -21.63 10.47
CA GLY A 422 -3.69 -22.57 11.44
C GLY A 422 -4.73 -23.58 11.92
N PRO A 423 -4.36 -24.51 12.80
CA PRO A 423 -5.29 -25.48 13.37
C PRO A 423 -6.30 -24.84 14.34
N GLU A 424 -5.87 -23.83 15.10
CA GLU A 424 -6.70 -23.18 16.14
C GLU A 424 -7.60 -22.08 15.61
N ARG A 425 -7.20 -21.41 14.53
CA ARG A 425 -7.93 -20.28 13.96
C ARG A 425 -7.59 -20.06 12.50
N LEU A 426 -8.51 -19.39 11.81
CA LEU A 426 -8.26 -18.73 10.53
C LEU A 426 -8.39 -17.21 10.73
N ARG A 427 -7.54 -16.44 10.06
CA ARG A 427 -7.67 -14.97 9.92
C ARG A 427 -7.68 -14.66 8.43
N PHE A 428 -8.68 -13.91 7.99
CA PHE A 428 -8.80 -13.47 6.60
C PHE A 428 -8.89 -11.95 6.57
N ASP A 429 -7.87 -11.31 6.01
CA ASP A 429 -7.78 -9.85 5.88
C ASP A 429 -8.24 -9.49 4.47
N PHE A 430 -9.18 -8.54 4.33
CA PHE A 430 -9.80 -8.21 3.05
C PHE A 430 -10.01 -6.70 2.87
N SER A 431 -10.15 -6.26 1.60
CA SER A 431 -10.41 -4.87 1.27
C SER A 431 -11.85 -4.49 1.59
N GLN A 432 -12.02 -3.69 2.63
CA GLN A 432 -13.31 -3.11 2.97
C GLN A 432 -13.11 -1.71 3.58
N PRO A 433 -13.72 -0.64 3.00
CA PRO A 433 -13.51 0.72 3.47
C PRO A 433 -14.05 0.99 4.88
N LYS A 434 -15.07 0.26 5.34
CA LYS A 434 -15.73 0.47 6.64
C LYS A 434 -15.86 -0.85 7.41
N GLY A 435 -15.83 -0.78 8.73
CA GLY A 435 -16.12 -1.96 9.56
C GLY A 435 -17.47 -2.57 9.20
N MET A 436 -17.55 -3.90 9.20
CA MET A 436 -18.82 -4.61 8.97
C MET A 436 -19.78 -4.32 10.13
N THR A 437 -21.06 -4.18 9.78
CA THR A 437 -22.14 -4.11 10.77
C THR A 437 -22.37 -5.47 11.42
N PRO A 438 -22.94 -5.54 12.64
CA PRO A 438 -23.30 -6.81 13.28
C PRO A 438 -24.18 -7.70 12.39
N GLU A 439 -25.10 -7.10 11.65
CA GLU A 439 -26.02 -7.79 10.74
C GLU A 439 -25.27 -8.40 9.55
N GLN A 440 -24.33 -7.67 8.95
CA GLN A 440 -23.48 -8.19 7.87
C GLN A 440 -22.59 -9.34 8.35
N ILE A 441 -22.09 -9.27 9.58
CA ILE A 441 -21.28 -10.35 10.18
C ILE A 441 -22.13 -11.61 10.31
N GLN A 442 -23.35 -11.49 10.85
CA GLN A 442 -24.28 -12.62 10.99
C GLN A 442 -24.68 -13.21 9.63
N GLU A 443 -24.90 -12.38 8.62
CA GLU A 443 -25.25 -12.85 7.27
C GLU A 443 -24.11 -13.66 6.63
N VAL A 444 -22.88 -13.16 6.73
CA VAL A 444 -21.69 -13.88 6.24
C VAL A 444 -21.53 -15.22 6.97
N GLU A 445 -21.65 -15.22 8.29
CA GLU A 445 -21.59 -16.45 9.10
C GLU A 445 -22.67 -17.47 8.69
N ALA A 446 -23.91 -17.02 8.50
CA ALA A 446 -25.01 -17.87 8.07
C ALA A 446 -24.76 -18.48 6.68
N LYS A 447 -24.26 -17.69 5.72
CA LYS A 447 -23.92 -18.15 4.38
C LYS A 447 -22.81 -19.20 4.39
N VAL A 448 -21.73 -18.97 5.13
CA VAL A 448 -20.62 -19.93 5.24
C VAL A 448 -21.13 -21.25 5.84
N ASN A 449 -21.88 -21.19 6.93
CA ASN A 449 -22.44 -22.39 7.57
C ASN A 449 -23.43 -23.14 6.65
N ALA A 450 -24.24 -22.42 5.86
CA ALA A 450 -25.13 -23.04 4.89
C ALA A 450 -24.36 -23.80 3.80
N GLU A 451 -23.25 -23.24 3.27
CA GLU A 451 -22.40 -23.93 2.29
C GLU A 451 -21.69 -25.15 2.88
N ILE A 452 -21.24 -25.07 4.14
CA ILE A 452 -20.68 -26.24 4.85
C ILE A 452 -21.70 -27.37 4.91
N LEU A 453 -22.96 -27.07 5.24
CA LEU A 453 -24.03 -28.07 5.35
C LEU A 453 -24.36 -28.76 4.01
N LYS A 454 -24.15 -28.07 2.87
CA LYS A 454 -24.38 -28.67 1.54
C LYS A 454 -23.35 -29.72 1.17
N ASN A 455 -22.18 -29.72 1.81
CA ASN A 455 -21.13 -30.73 1.64
C ASN A 455 -20.77 -30.98 0.16
N HIS A 456 -20.55 -29.89 -0.60
CA HIS A 456 -20.15 -29.97 -2.00
C HIS A 456 -18.76 -30.61 -2.16
N PRO A 457 -18.52 -31.36 -3.24
CA PRO A 457 -17.19 -31.87 -3.54
C PRO A 457 -16.21 -30.72 -3.81
N VAL A 458 -15.00 -30.82 -3.27
CA VAL A 458 -13.90 -29.87 -3.52
C VAL A 458 -12.92 -30.50 -4.49
N ASN A 459 -12.76 -29.89 -5.66
CA ASN A 459 -11.80 -30.31 -6.69
C ASN A 459 -10.70 -29.24 -6.77
N THR A 460 -9.43 -29.65 -6.81
CA THR A 460 -8.24 -28.76 -6.81
C THR A 460 -7.39 -28.97 -8.04
#